data_AF-A0A656Q8Q7-F1
#
_entry.id   AF-A0A656Q8Q7-F1
#
_cell.length_a   1.000
_cell.length_b   1.000
_cell.length_c   1.000
_cell.angle_alpha   90.00
_cell.angle_beta   90.00
_cell.angle_gamma   90.00
#
_symmetry.space_group_name_H-M   'P 1'
#
loop_
_entity.id
_entity.type
_entity.pdbx_description
1 polymer ?
#
loop_
_entity_poly.entity_id
_entity_poly.type
_entity_poly.pdbx_seq_one_letter_code
_entity_poly.pdbx_strand_id
1 'polypeptide(L)'
;MDSIMRGFYQETLSQLADRWTVLMTELNRYSAGPYPQLLCIDVLRFIREVERVLIPDPFEQDILITARKLAEHADAKIAMFKVHEVLSGRLRRTGE
;
A
#
# COMPACT_ATOMS: atom_id res chain seq x y z
N MET A 1 -10.31 -19.09 19.06
CA MET A 1 -10.43 -18.77 17.62
C MET A 1 -9.83 -17.41 17.29
N ASP A 2 -10.03 -16.39 18.13
CA ASP A 2 -9.56 -15.01 17.87
C ASP A 2 -8.03 -14.84 17.77
N SER A 3 -7.25 -15.62 18.51
CA SER A 3 -5.77 -15.57 18.46
C SER A 3 -5.21 -16.02 17.11
N ILE A 4 -5.84 -17.00 16.45
CA ILE A 4 -5.40 -17.52 15.14
C ILE A 4 -5.73 -16.50 14.04
N MET A 5 -6.93 -15.91 14.07
CA MET A 5 -7.32 -14.87 13.10
C MET A 5 -6.45 -13.61 13.22
N ARG A 6 -6.06 -13.23 14.44
CA ARG A 6 -5.14 -12.12 14.67
C ARG A 6 -3.75 -12.42 14.10
N GLY A 7 -3.25 -13.65 14.23
CA GLY A 7 -1.99 -14.09 13.64
C GLY A 7 -1.99 -14.01 12.11
N PHE A 8 -3.03 -14.54 11.46
CA PHE A 8 -3.17 -14.44 10.00
C PHE A 8 -3.30 -13.00 9.49
N TYR A 9 -4.02 -12.15 10.23
CA TYR A 9 -4.12 -10.72 9.90
C TYR A 9 -2.76 -10.02 9.98
N GLN A 10 -1.97 -10.27 11.02
CA GLN A 10 -0.63 -9.69 11.14
C GLN A 10 0.33 -10.19 10.06
N GLU A 11 0.30 -11.48 9.74
CA GLU A 11 1.11 -12.04 8.65
C GLU A 11 0.76 -11.37 7.31
N THR A 12 -0.53 -11.23 7.03
CA THR A 12 -1.03 -10.56 5.82
C THR A 12 -0.56 -9.11 5.76
N LEU A 13 -0.65 -8.38 6.88
CA LEU A 13 -0.21 -6.99 6.96
C LEU A 13 1.31 -6.85 6.76
N SER A 14 2.09 -7.78 7.33
CA SER A 14 3.55 -7.83 7.13
C SER A 14 3.90 -8.08 5.66
N GLN A 15 3.24 -9.03 5.01
CA GLN A 15 3.47 -9.32 3.58
C GLN A 15 3.14 -8.11 2.69
N LEU A 16 2.09 -7.35 3.02
CA LEU A 16 1.78 -6.10 2.31
C LEU A 16 2.85 -5.01 2.54
N ALA A 17 3.39 -4.91 3.76
CA ALA A 17 4.48 -3.97 4.07
C ALA A 17 5.80 -4.35 3.36
N ASP A 18 6.11 -5.63 3.24
CA ASP A 18 7.27 -6.11 2.49
C ASP A 18 7.14 -5.78 1.00
N ARG A 19 5.97 -6.03 0.40
CA ARG A 19 5.70 -5.69 -0.99
C ARG A 19 5.70 -4.18 -1.24
N TRP A 20 5.18 -3.40 -0.29
CA TRP A 20 5.30 -1.95 -0.32
C TRP A 20 6.76 -1.51 -0.39
N THR A 21 7.62 -2.11 0.45
CA THR A 21 9.06 -1.79 0.53
C THR A 21 9.75 -2.07 -0.81
N VAL A 22 9.50 -3.22 -1.42
CA VAL A 22 10.06 -3.58 -2.73
C VAL A 22 9.66 -2.56 -3.81
N LEU A 23 8.37 -2.26 -3.93
CA LEU A 23 7.88 -1.28 -4.91
C LEU A 23 8.46 0.12 -4.68
N MET A 24 8.57 0.54 -3.41
CA MET A 24 9.16 1.82 -3.06
C MET A 24 10.65 1.88 -3.40
N THR A 25 11.40 0.80 -3.17
CA THR A 25 12.79 0.67 -3.60
C THR A 25 12.92 0.81 -5.11
N GLU A 26 12.07 0.14 -5.89
CA GLU A 26 12.08 0.27 -7.35
C GLU A 26 11.76 1.70 -7.81
N LEU A 27 10.73 2.34 -7.24
CA LEU A 27 10.40 3.75 -7.53
C LEU A 27 11.55 4.70 -7.21
N ASN A 28 12.26 4.47 -6.10
CA ASN A 28 13.39 5.30 -5.69
C ASN A 28 14.62 5.18 -6.59
N ARG A 29 14.71 4.16 -7.46
CA ARG A 29 15.78 4.05 -8.46
C ARG A 29 15.66 5.10 -9.57
N TYR A 30 14.49 5.72 -9.72
CA TYR A 30 14.22 6.75 -10.72
C TYR A 30 14.35 8.14 -10.07
N SER A 31 15.35 8.90 -10.50
CA SER A 31 15.76 10.16 -9.86
C SER A 31 14.96 11.39 -10.30
N ALA A 32 14.55 11.44 -11.56
CA ALA A 32 13.61 12.43 -12.11
C ALA A 32 13.27 12.03 -13.55
N GLY A 33 12.12 11.40 -13.74
CA GLY A 33 11.67 10.95 -15.05
C GLY A 33 10.37 10.16 -14.93
N PRO A 34 9.65 9.95 -16.05
CA PRO A 34 8.46 9.12 -16.02
C PRO A 34 8.83 7.70 -15.57
N TYR A 35 8.04 7.15 -14.65
CA TYR A 35 8.19 5.76 -14.26
C TYR A 35 7.88 4.84 -15.45
N PRO A 36 8.52 3.67 -15.55
CA PRO A 36 8.13 2.67 -16.54
C PRO A 36 6.65 2.30 -16.38
N GLN A 37 5.94 2.14 -17.48
CA GLN A 37 4.51 1.86 -17.48
C GLN A 37 4.16 0.59 -16.66
N LEU A 38 5.01 -0.43 -16.72
CA LEU A 38 4.85 -1.65 -15.93
C LEU A 38 4.90 -1.37 -14.43
N LEU A 39 5.81 -0.50 -13.97
CA LEU A 39 5.92 -0.12 -12.56
C LEU A 39 4.67 0.64 -12.10
N CYS A 40 4.11 1.53 -12.94
CA CYS A 40 2.84 2.20 -12.64
C CYS A 40 1.67 1.19 -12.52
N ILE A 41 1.62 0.18 -13.41
CA ILE A 41 0.62 -0.88 -13.36
C ILE A 41 0.77 -1.70 -12.07
N ASP A 42 2.00 -2.04 -11.67
CA ASP A 42 2.25 -2.80 -10.45
C ASP A 42 1.84 -2.02 -9.19
N VAL A 43 2.10 -0.71 -9.15
CA VAL A 43 1.60 0.18 -8.08
C VAL A 43 0.07 0.19 -8.04
N LEU A 44 -0.61 0.33 -9.18
CA LEU A 44 -2.07 0.29 -9.24
C LEU A 44 -2.65 -1.05 -8.78
N ARG A 45 -2.02 -2.16 -9.18
CA ARG A 45 -2.41 -3.51 -8.75
C ARG A 45 -2.23 -3.67 -7.24
N PHE A 46 -1.12 -3.18 -6.71
CA PHE A 46 -0.83 -3.22 -5.28
C PHE A 46 -1.87 -2.41 -4.47
N ILE A 47 -2.23 -1.20 -4.89
CA ILE A 47 -3.26 -0.40 -4.21
C ILE A 47 -4.59 -1.16 -4.15
N ARG A 48 -5.03 -1.77 -5.26
CA ARG A 48 -6.28 -2.56 -5.31
C ARG A 48 -6.21 -3.80 -4.44
N GLU A 49 -5.03 -4.42 -4.33
CA GLU A 49 -4.81 -5.55 -3.45
C GLU A 49 -4.94 -5.15 -1.99
N VAL A 50 -4.31 -4.03 -1.59
CA VAL A 50 -4.44 -3.46 -0.25
C VAL A 50 -5.91 -3.20 0.09
N GLU A 51 -6.68 -2.57 -0.80
CA GLU A 51 -8.12 -2.34 -0.60
C GLU A 51 -8.91 -3.63 -0.34
N ARG A 52 -8.64 -4.67 -1.13
CA ARG A 52 -9.36 -5.96 -1.03
C ARG A 52 -8.99 -6.74 0.22
N VAL A 53 -7.72 -6.75 0.58
CA VAL A 53 -7.19 -7.59 1.65
C VAL A 53 -7.45 -6.96 3.01
N LEU A 54 -7.30 -5.64 3.13
CA LEU A 54 -7.38 -4.96 4.41
C LEU A 54 -8.80 -4.59 4.81
N ILE A 55 -9.72 -4.42 3.87
CA ILE A 55 -11.08 -3.93 4.13
C ILE A 55 -10.98 -2.60 4.93
N PRO A 56 -10.58 -1.50 4.26
CA PRO A 56 -10.33 -0.21 4.91
C PRO A 56 -11.59 0.35 5.58
N ASP A 57 -11.40 1.02 6.72
CA ASP A 57 -12.45 1.89 7.27
C ASP A 57 -12.69 3.11 6.34
N PRO A 58 -13.77 3.91 6.52
CA PRO A 58 -14.06 5.02 5.63
C PRO A 58 -12.92 6.04 5.47
N PHE A 59 -12.16 6.30 6.54
CA PHE A 59 -11.03 7.24 6.49
C PHE A 59 -9.84 6.63 5.74
N GLU A 60 -9.52 5.36 6.00
CA GLU A 60 -8.50 4.62 5.25
C GLU A 60 -8.88 4.48 3.76
N GLN A 61 -10.17 4.31 3.47
CA GLN A 61 -10.69 4.18 2.12
C GLN A 61 -10.51 5.47 1.31
N ASP A 62 -10.71 6.64 1.93
CA ASP A 62 -10.44 7.94 1.29
C ASP A 62 -8.96 8.13 0.95
N ILE A 63 -8.06 7.66 1.82
CA ILE A 63 -6.62 7.66 1.57
C ILE A 63 -6.28 6.75 0.38
N LEU A 64 -6.86 5.55 0.30
CA LEU A 64 -6.61 4.61 -0.79
C LEU A 64 -7.24 5.06 -2.13
N ILE A 65 -8.39 5.73 -2.10
CA ILE A 65 -8.97 6.40 -3.28
C ILE A 65 -8.01 7.47 -3.80
N THR A 66 -7.44 8.28 -2.89
CA THR A 66 -6.46 9.32 -3.23
C THR A 66 -5.21 8.69 -3.83
N ALA A 67 -4.69 7.62 -3.21
CA ALA A 67 -3.54 6.88 -3.73
C ALA A 67 -3.78 6.36 -5.15
N ARG A 68 -4.95 5.78 -5.42
CA ARG A 68 -5.31 5.29 -6.75
C ARG A 68 -5.33 6.41 -7.79
N LYS A 69 -5.97 7.55 -7.47
CA LYS A 69 -6.00 8.71 -8.36
C LYS A 69 -4.59 9.21 -8.68
N LEU A 70 -3.71 9.29 -7.68
CA LEU A 70 -2.31 9.68 -7.89
C LEU A 70 -1.57 8.71 -8.82
N ALA A 71 -1.74 7.39 -8.60
CA ALA A 71 -1.12 6.39 -9.45
C ALA A 71 -1.63 6.40 -10.90
N GLU A 72 -2.92 6.72 -11.12
CA GLU A 72 -3.50 6.91 -12.45
C GLU A 72 -2.93 8.14 -13.18
N HIS A 73 -2.52 9.17 -12.44
CA HIS A 73 -1.92 10.40 -12.99
C HIS A 73 -0.38 10.38 -12.98
N ALA A 74 0.22 9.18 -12.90
CA ALA A 74 1.67 8.95 -12.91
C ALA A 74 2.45 9.44 -11.66
N ASP A 75 1.77 9.85 -10.60
CA ASP A 75 2.37 10.21 -9.31
C ASP A 75 2.57 8.99 -8.39
N ALA A 76 3.15 7.92 -8.95
CA ALA A 76 3.23 6.60 -8.30
C ALA A 76 3.94 6.63 -6.93
N LYS A 77 4.97 7.45 -6.77
CA LYS A 77 5.67 7.61 -5.49
C LYS A 77 4.81 8.26 -4.41
N ILE A 78 4.03 9.28 -4.77
CA ILE A 78 3.09 9.92 -3.84
C ILE A 78 1.96 8.96 -3.49
N ALA A 79 1.47 8.19 -4.48
CA ALA A 79 0.50 7.13 -4.24
C ALA A 79 1.01 6.10 -3.21
N MET A 80 2.26 5.66 -3.34
CA MET A 80 2.86 4.71 -2.38
C MET A 80 3.02 5.31 -0.97
N PHE A 81 3.30 6.61 -0.84
CA PHE A 81 3.29 7.27 0.47
C PHE A 81 1.90 7.21 1.13
N LYS A 82 0.83 7.41 0.35
CA LYS A 82 -0.55 7.30 0.86
C LYS A 82 -0.89 5.88 1.32
N VAL A 83 -0.46 4.86 0.58
CA VAL A 83 -0.63 3.46 1.03
C VAL A 83 0.13 3.18 2.33
N HIS A 84 1.33 3.75 2.49
CA HIS A 84 2.12 3.60 3.72
C HIS A 84 1.44 4.20 4.95
N GLU A 85 0.71 5.32 4.80
CA GLU A 85 -0.08 5.90 5.90
C GLU A 85 -1.07 4.88 6.48
N VAL A 86 -1.75 4.12 5.61
CA VAL A 86 -2.71 3.07 6.00
C VAL A 86 -1.99 1.88 6.64
N LEU A 87 -0.97 1.33 5.97
CA LEU A 87 -0.23 0.16 6.46
C LEU A 87 0.44 0.43 7.82
N SER A 88 1.12 1.56 7.95
CA SER A 88 1.80 1.94 9.20
C SER A 88 0.80 2.26 10.33
N GLY A 89 -0.36 2.84 10.00
CA GLY A 89 -1.44 3.05 10.94
C GLY A 89 -1.94 1.73 11.53
N ARG A 90 -2.16 0.73 10.68
CA ARG A 90 -2.60 -0.61 11.11
C ARG A 90 -1.54 -1.36 11.89
N LEU A 91 -0.27 -1.31 11.46
CA LEU A 91 0.83 -1.97 12.17
C LEU A 91 0.95 -1.45 13.61
N ARG A 92 0.89 -0.12 13.80
CA ARG A 92 0.89 0.49 15.14
C ARG A 92 -0.25 -0.01 16.03
N ARG A 93 -1.48 -0.06 15.52
CA ARG A 93 -2.65 -0.54 16.26
C ARG A 93 -2.61 -2.03 16.62
N THR A 94 -1.81 -2.83 15.91
CA THR A 94 -1.67 -4.28 16.21
C THR A 94 -0.57 -4.59 17.23
N GLY A 95 0.30 -3.63 17.55
CA GLY A 95 1.32 -3.74 18.59
C GLY A 95 0.86 -3.29 19.98
N GLU A 96 -0.38 -2.77 20.07
CA GLU A 96 -1.10 -2.42 21.31
C GLU A 96 -2.01 -3.59 21.76
#